data_AF-A0A945B191-F1
#
_entry.id   AF-A0A945B191-F1
#
_cell.length_a   1.000
_cell.length_b   1.000
_cell.length_c   1.000
_cell.angle_alpha   90.00
_cell.angle_beta   90.00
_cell.angle_gamma   90.00
#
_symmetry.space_group_name_H-M   'P 1'
#
loop_
_entity.id
_entity.type
_entity.pdbx_description
1 polymer ?
#
loop_
_entity_poly.entity_id
_entity_poly.type
_entity_poly.pdbx_seq_one_letter_code
_entity_poly.pdbx_strand_id
1 'polypeptide(L)'
;MASVPNADTNDRVNLVYETKIGDKSEMVELPFKVLVLGDFTLDERSEYFDDQLPIILTQESHNIDVIFKQLKPGLKIKIANKIQQDDSELFVELSFTSLADFTPPQVLKNISWMGKLVAFTDTLAQVTDTDTLQLDEEDKAFIEKVLNAEDITLQELQQNSQNYGWLIASIEKRICDQLDEIIHHERFIAMESLWRSLQFLTERTEFNENCEIAVINVSKQGLIEDFEDVPEITLSKYYQIVYSEEYGQFGGRPYGAVISDFKFGPKAQDIKCLQQLASVSAVSHAPFIAAASAELFDIDSFSRFSRLRDIAAIYTQPAYIKWNAFRQSSDSRYVGLTLPFFLLRESHNTEIGGLRYVEKVSKKDTDLLWGNASFAFATRLMDSFAKYRWCLNCTGQSGGQVQGLNMKDGKIATQFILTDRRESDVVEHGFIPLSVHKGDDTSTFYSAYSTHTVIAEESNNGEDLSARLSSQLPYLMIVSRISQYLKIMQREHLGSWRNRRDLDQQLNKWLSQYVSDMDNPAAGVRARRPLRRAEVKVRELEGKQDWFVTRIQVTPHLKFMGSSFELSETSKMEKN
;
A
#
# COMPACT_ATOMS: atom_id res chain seq x y z
N MET A 1 35.31 -0.31 -14.16
CA MET A 1 34.00 -0.96 -14.36
C MET A 1 34.23 -2.44 -14.58
N ALA A 2 34.23 -3.22 -13.49
CA ALA A 2 34.29 -4.67 -13.58
C ALA A 2 32.85 -5.18 -13.58
N SER A 3 32.45 -5.83 -14.66
CA SER A 3 31.19 -6.54 -14.82
C SER A 3 31.03 -7.58 -13.71
N VAL A 4 30.04 -7.40 -12.84
CA VAL A 4 29.58 -8.44 -11.92
C VAL A 4 29.01 -9.57 -12.79
N PRO A 5 29.53 -10.81 -12.70
CA PRO A 5 29.01 -11.90 -13.50
C PRO A 5 27.59 -12.25 -13.04
N ASN A 6 26.69 -12.43 -14.01
CA ASN A 6 25.37 -13.06 -13.80
C ASN A 6 25.56 -14.41 -13.12
N ALA A 7 25.19 -14.50 -11.85
CA ALA A 7 25.10 -15.76 -11.12
C ALA A 7 23.73 -16.41 -11.42
N ASP A 8 23.54 -16.86 -12.66
CA ASP A 8 22.54 -17.87 -12.97
C ASP A 8 23.06 -19.24 -12.47
N THR A 9 22.79 -19.54 -11.20
CA THR A 9 22.74 -20.91 -10.69
C THR A 9 21.47 -21.05 -9.84
N ASN A 10 20.49 -21.70 -10.45
CA ASN A 10 19.12 -21.84 -9.98
C ASN A 10 19.01 -22.90 -8.88
N ASP A 11 19.73 -22.71 -7.77
CA ASP A 11 19.68 -23.57 -6.58
C ASP A 11 18.79 -22.88 -5.51
N ARG A 12 17.53 -22.62 -5.89
CA ARG A 12 16.53 -21.97 -5.04
C ARG A 12 15.98 -22.98 -4.03
N VAL A 13 15.97 -22.63 -2.74
CA VAL A 13 15.32 -23.44 -1.70
C VAL A 13 13.88 -22.98 -1.59
N ASN A 14 12.98 -23.66 -2.30
CA ASN A 14 11.56 -23.32 -2.25
C ASN A 14 10.92 -23.86 -0.97
N LEU A 15 9.96 -23.12 -0.43
CA LEU A 15 9.14 -23.60 0.67
C LEU A 15 8.05 -24.50 0.11
N VAL A 16 8.17 -25.82 0.33
CA VAL A 16 7.26 -26.81 -0.25
C VAL A 16 6.75 -27.76 0.82
N TYR A 17 5.57 -28.31 0.58
CA TYR A 17 5.04 -29.43 1.34
C TYR A 17 4.58 -30.56 0.41
N GLU A 18 4.54 -31.77 0.94
CA GLU A 18 4.13 -32.96 0.19
C GLU A 18 2.63 -33.20 0.39
N THR A 19 1.86 -33.15 -0.70
CA THR A 19 0.43 -33.47 -0.71
C THR A 19 0.15 -34.74 -1.52
N LYS A 20 -0.94 -35.43 -1.19
CA LYS A 20 -1.42 -36.60 -1.94
C LYS A 20 -2.70 -36.26 -2.67
N ILE A 21 -2.64 -36.28 -4.00
CA ILE A 21 -3.80 -36.12 -4.88
C ILE A 21 -4.04 -37.48 -5.55
N GLY A 22 -5.00 -38.24 -5.00
CA GLY A 22 -5.22 -39.64 -5.40
C GLY A 22 -4.04 -40.53 -5.00
N ASP A 23 -3.51 -41.31 -5.96
CA ASP A 23 -2.36 -42.21 -5.75
C ASP A 23 -0.99 -41.52 -5.97
N LYS A 24 -0.95 -40.24 -6.33
CA LYS A 24 0.28 -39.50 -6.62
C LYS A 24 0.62 -38.52 -5.50
N SER A 25 1.91 -38.45 -5.16
CA SER A 25 2.47 -37.47 -4.24
C SER A 25 3.07 -36.31 -5.04
N GLU A 26 2.74 -35.07 -4.69
CA GLU A 26 3.23 -33.86 -5.35
C GLU A 26 3.79 -32.88 -4.31
N MET A 27 4.88 -32.19 -4.67
CA MET A 27 5.45 -31.13 -3.85
C MET A 27 4.81 -29.80 -4.26
N VAL A 28 4.03 -29.21 -3.35
CA VAL A 28 3.29 -27.96 -3.61
C VAL A 28 3.95 -26.79 -2.89
N GLU A 29 4.07 -25.68 -3.62
CA GLU A 29 4.52 -24.38 -3.11
C GLU A 29 3.31 -23.47 -2.93
N LEU A 30 3.15 -22.87 -1.74
CA LEU A 30 2.11 -21.87 -1.53
C LEU A 30 2.50 -20.56 -2.21
N PRO A 31 1.57 -19.85 -2.87
CA PRO A 31 1.86 -18.51 -3.37
C PRO A 31 2.09 -17.54 -2.21
N PHE A 32 2.72 -16.41 -2.51
CA PHE A 32 2.66 -15.23 -1.66
C PHE A 32 1.52 -14.35 -2.15
N LYS A 33 0.35 -14.55 -1.55
CA LYS A 33 -0.89 -13.86 -1.89
C LYS A 33 -1.04 -12.62 -1.00
N VAL A 34 -1.07 -11.43 -1.59
CA VAL A 34 -1.31 -10.18 -0.85
C VAL A 34 -2.74 -9.73 -1.07
N LEU A 35 -3.46 -9.45 0.01
CA LEU A 35 -4.80 -8.86 -0.07
C LEU A 35 -4.70 -7.33 -0.05
N VAL A 36 -5.35 -6.65 -0.98
CA VAL A 36 -5.45 -5.19 -1.05
C VAL A 36 -6.87 -4.78 -0.71
N LEU A 37 -7.00 -3.91 0.30
CA LEU A 37 -8.27 -3.29 0.70
C LEU A 37 -8.24 -1.80 0.34
N GLY A 38 -9.30 -1.32 -0.31
CA GLY A 38 -9.47 0.09 -0.60
C GLY A 38 -10.82 0.38 -1.21
N ASP A 39 -11.19 1.67 -1.19
CA ASP A 39 -12.45 2.14 -1.72
C ASP A 39 -12.28 2.52 -3.21
N PHE A 40 -12.37 1.52 -4.08
CA PHE A 40 -12.13 1.66 -5.51
C PHE A 40 -13.32 2.31 -6.25
N THR A 41 -14.52 2.31 -5.66
CA THR A 41 -15.73 2.87 -6.28
C THR A 41 -16.19 4.19 -5.66
N LEU A 42 -15.85 4.47 -4.38
CA LEU A 42 -16.32 5.64 -3.62
C LEU A 42 -17.85 5.79 -3.65
N ASP A 43 -18.58 4.68 -3.58
CA ASP A 43 -20.04 4.63 -3.59
C ASP A 43 -20.55 3.55 -2.62
N GLU A 44 -21.87 3.43 -2.46
CA GLU A 44 -22.51 2.50 -1.51
C GLU A 44 -22.01 1.04 -1.63
N ARG A 45 -21.47 0.63 -2.79
CA ARG A 45 -20.95 -0.74 -2.98
C ARG A 45 -19.71 -1.02 -2.14
N SER A 46 -18.95 0.00 -1.74
CA SER A 46 -17.81 -0.15 -0.85
C SER A 46 -18.20 0.01 0.62
N GLU A 47 -19.43 0.45 0.92
CA GLU A 47 -19.96 0.59 2.29
C GLU A 47 -20.48 -0.74 2.83
N TYR A 48 -21.09 -1.58 1.98
CA TYR A 48 -21.61 -2.88 2.39
C TYR A 48 -20.71 -4.02 1.92
N PHE A 49 -20.21 -4.78 2.88
CA PHE A 49 -19.31 -5.91 2.63
C PHE A 49 -20.07 -7.21 2.26
N ASP A 50 -21.26 -7.08 1.67
CA ASP A 50 -22.13 -8.21 1.31
C ASP A 50 -21.76 -8.81 -0.06
N ASP A 51 -21.63 -10.13 -0.11
CA ASP A 51 -21.39 -10.97 -1.31
C ASP A 51 -20.17 -10.61 -2.20
N GLN A 52 -19.30 -9.70 -1.78
CA GLN A 52 -18.07 -9.40 -2.51
C GLN A 52 -17.04 -10.53 -2.38
N LEU A 53 -16.57 -11.03 -3.52
CA LEU A 53 -15.43 -11.94 -3.60
C LEU A 53 -14.17 -11.18 -4.02
N PRO A 54 -13.00 -11.53 -3.48
CA PRO A 54 -11.75 -10.91 -3.90
C PRO A 54 -11.47 -11.13 -5.38
N ILE A 55 -11.09 -10.07 -6.07
CA ILE A 55 -10.64 -10.14 -7.48
C ILE A 55 -9.16 -10.47 -7.49
N ILE A 56 -8.79 -11.64 -8.04
CA ILE A 56 -7.42 -12.15 -7.98
C ILE A 56 -6.68 -11.86 -9.29
N LEU A 57 -5.57 -11.15 -9.17
CA LEU A 57 -4.57 -10.95 -10.20
C LEU A 57 -3.47 -12.01 -10.07
N THR A 58 -3.23 -12.72 -11.17
CA THR A 58 -2.23 -13.79 -11.28
C THR A 58 -1.35 -13.57 -12.51
N GLN A 59 -0.39 -14.46 -12.75
CA GLN A 59 0.45 -14.42 -13.96
C GLN A 59 -0.38 -14.31 -15.25
N GLU A 60 -1.48 -15.03 -15.36
CA GLU A 60 -2.33 -15.08 -16.55
C GLU A 60 -3.25 -13.83 -16.66
N SER A 61 -3.52 -13.16 -15.54
CA SER A 61 -4.51 -12.08 -15.45
C SER A 61 -4.05 -10.95 -14.53
N HIS A 62 -2.87 -10.39 -14.77
CA HIS A 62 -2.28 -9.33 -13.92
C HIS A 62 -2.65 -7.91 -14.33
N ASN A 63 -3.40 -7.72 -15.42
CA ASN A 63 -3.80 -6.39 -15.85
C ASN A 63 -4.97 -5.86 -14.98
N ILE A 64 -4.76 -4.70 -14.37
CA ILE A 64 -5.74 -3.97 -13.56
C ILE A 64 -7.04 -3.64 -14.31
N ASP A 65 -7.03 -3.62 -15.65
CA ASP A 65 -8.22 -3.41 -16.48
C ASP A 65 -9.32 -4.45 -16.19
N VAL A 66 -8.95 -5.65 -15.72
CA VAL A 66 -9.90 -6.67 -15.27
C VAL A 66 -10.73 -6.15 -14.10
N ILE A 67 -10.09 -5.45 -13.15
CA ILE A 67 -10.73 -4.87 -11.97
C ILE A 67 -11.62 -3.71 -12.39
N PHE A 68 -11.17 -2.84 -13.31
CA PHE A 68 -12.03 -1.78 -13.87
C PHE A 68 -13.30 -2.33 -14.53
N LYS A 69 -13.19 -3.42 -15.31
CA LYS A 69 -14.35 -4.04 -15.96
C LYS A 69 -15.37 -4.63 -14.98
N GLN A 70 -14.90 -5.16 -13.85
CA GLN A 70 -15.75 -5.75 -12.82
C GLN A 70 -16.38 -4.68 -11.92
N LEU A 71 -15.57 -3.73 -11.44
CA LEU A 71 -16.04 -2.70 -10.51
C LEU A 71 -16.75 -1.54 -11.19
N LYS A 72 -16.45 -1.22 -12.46
CA LYS A 72 -17.02 -0.08 -13.21
C LYS A 72 -17.11 1.19 -12.34
N PRO A 73 -15.97 1.70 -11.87
CA PRO A 73 -15.96 2.88 -10.99
C PRO A 73 -16.54 4.09 -11.72
N GLY A 74 -17.41 4.82 -11.03
CA GLY A 74 -18.02 6.04 -11.50
C GLY A 74 -18.01 7.08 -10.38
N LEU A 75 -17.82 8.33 -10.74
CA LEU A 75 -17.66 9.42 -9.78
C LEU A 75 -18.66 10.53 -10.09
N LYS A 76 -19.46 10.89 -9.09
CA LYS A 76 -20.39 12.02 -9.13
C LYS A 76 -19.88 13.10 -8.19
N ILE A 77 -19.49 14.24 -8.73
CA ILE A 77 -18.95 15.36 -7.95
C ILE A 77 -19.69 16.65 -8.29
N LYS A 78 -19.72 17.52 -7.30
CA LYS A 78 -20.29 18.86 -7.39
C LYS A 78 -19.14 19.84 -7.25
N ILE A 79 -18.95 20.70 -8.25
CA ILE A 79 -17.78 21.58 -8.37
C ILE A 79 -18.21 23.00 -8.66
N ALA A 80 -17.38 23.97 -8.31
CA ALA A 80 -17.62 25.37 -8.65
C ALA A 80 -17.59 25.57 -10.18
N ASN A 81 -18.48 26.42 -10.70
CA ASN A 81 -18.54 26.76 -12.11
C ASN A 81 -17.56 27.89 -12.46
N LYS A 82 -16.34 27.54 -12.89
CA LYS A 82 -15.33 28.52 -13.32
C LYS A 82 -15.57 29.09 -14.70
N ILE A 83 -16.53 28.52 -15.45
CA ILE A 83 -16.79 28.89 -16.83
C ILE A 83 -17.73 30.08 -16.92
N GLN A 84 -18.80 30.06 -16.13
CA GLN A 84 -19.75 31.19 -16.05
C GLN A 84 -19.27 32.30 -15.11
N GLN A 85 -18.22 32.04 -14.31
CA GLN A 85 -17.65 32.97 -13.33
C GLN A 85 -18.68 33.51 -12.34
N ASP A 86 -19.67 32.69 -12.00
CA ASP A 86 -20.68 32.95 -10.98
C ASP A 86 -20.51 31.99 -9.79
N ASP A 87 -21.31 32.18 -8.75
CA ASP A 87 -21.34 31.27 -7.59
C ASP A 87 -22.14 29.98 -7.86
N SER A 88 -22.38 29.64 -9.13
CA SER A 88 -23.10 28.41 -9.50
C SER A 88 -22.20 27.18 -9.38
N GLU A 89 -22.83 26.02 -9.28
CA GLU A 89 -22.14 24.73 -9.19
C GLU A 89 -22.54 23.84 -10.36
N LEU A 90 -21.57 23.07 -10.85
CA LEU A 90 -21.76 22.06 -11.88
C LEU A 90 -21.76 20.67 -11.25
N PHE A 91 -22.65 19.82 -11.75
CA PHE A 91 -22.62 18.40 -11.45
C PHE A 91 -21.89 17.68 -12.59
N VAL A 92 -20.83 16.97 -12.24
CA VAL A 92 -20.02 16.19 -13.17
C VAL A 92 -20.12 14.73 -12.80
N GLU A 93 -20.42 13.91 -13.81
CA GLU A 93 -20.43 12.46 -13.71
C GLU A 93 -19.34 11.90 -14.62
N LEU A 94 -18.39 11.19 -14.02
CA LEU A 94 -17.27 10.54 -14.70
C LEU A 94 -17.43 9.03 -14.58
N SER A 95 -17.09 8.31 -15.65
CA SER A 95 -17.00 6.85 -15.65
C SER A 95 -15.58 6.46 -16.05
N PHE A 96 -14.99 5.50 -15.35
CA PHE A 96 -13.62 5.06 -15.60
C PHE A 96 -13.60 3.59 -16.01
N THR A 97 -12.93 3.32 -17.12
CA THR A 97 -12.72 2.00 -17.71
C THR A 97 -11.24 1.60 -17.72
N SER A 98 -10.35 2.59 -17.56
CA SER A 98 -8.91 2.40 -17.48
C SER A 98 -8.26 3.54 -16.69
N LEU A 99 -6.98 3.39 -16.34
CA LEU A 99 -6.22 4.46 -15.70
C LEU A 99 -5.97 5.68 -16.60
N ALA A 100 -6.08 5.52 -17.92
CA ALA A 100 -5.95 6.65 -18.85
C ALA A 100 -7.12 7.64 -18.69
N ASP A 101 -8.27 7.20 -18.18
CA ASP A 101 -9.47 8.03 -18.03
C ASP A 101 -9.31 9.11 -16.94
N PHE A 102 -8.32 8.97 -16.05
CA PHE A 102 -7.93 10.01 -15.08
C PHE A 102 -7.09 11.13 -15.70
N THR A 103 -6.63 10.97 -16.96
CA THR A 103 -5.81 12.01 -17.59
C THR A 103 -6.65 13.21 -18.05
N PRO A 104 -6.12 14.45 -17.99
CA PRO A 104 -6.84 15.65 -18.41
C PRO A 104 -7.49 15.54 -19.80
N PRO A 105 -6.82 15.01 -20.85
CA PRO A 105 -7.45 14.83 -22.15
C PRO A 105 -8.69 13.92 -22.13
N GLN A 106 -8.69 12.88 -21.30
CA GLN A 106 -9.82 11.94 -21.21
C GLN A 106 -10.94 12.49 -20.32
N VAL A 107 -10.61 13.20 -19.25
CA VAL A 107 -11.60 13.91 -18.42
C VAL A 107 -12.40 14.90 -19.29
N LEU A 108 -11.72 15.68 -20.14
CA LEU A 108 -12.38 16.61 -21.08
C LEU A 108 -13.26 15.89 -22.11
N LYS A 109 -12.88 14.68 -22.54
CA LYS A 109 -13.70 13.87 -23.47
C LYS A 109 -14.93 13.27 -22.80
N ASN A 110 -14.79 12.83 -21.54
CA ASN A 110 -15.90 12.30 -20.76
C ASN A 110 -16.95 13.38 -20.45
N ILE A 111 -16.52 14.63 -20.31
CA ILE A 111 -17.40 15.78 -20.09
C ILE A 111 -17.72 16.43 -21.44
N SER A 112 -18.82 15.98 -22.07
CA SER A 112 -19.20 16.32 -23.44
C SER A 112 -19.09 17.83 -23.78
N TRP A 113 -19.57 18.70 -22.90
CA TRP A 113 -19.56 20.14 -23.14
C TRP A 113 -18.15 20.77 -23.03
N MET A 114 -17.23 20.22 -22.22
CA MET A 114 -15.84 20.70 -22.14
C MET A 114 -15.08 20.36 -23.41
N GLY A 115 -15.23 19.13 -23.90
CA GLY A 115 -14.62 18.70 -25.16
C GLY A 115 -15.08 19.55 -26.35
N LYS A 116 -16.36 19.95 -26.37
CA LYS A 116 -16.90 20.85 -27.40
C LYS A 116 -16.34 22.27 -27.31
N LEU A 117 -16.09 22.79 -26.10
CA LEU A 117 -15.43 24.09 -25.94
C LEU A 117 -14.00 24.09 -26.50
N VAL A 118 -13.24 23.01 -26.31
CA VAL A 118 -11.90 22.86 -26.92
C VAL A 118 -12.00 22.81 -28.45
N ALA A 119 -12.96 22.06 -28.99
CA ALA A 119 -13.19 22.03 -30.44
C ALA A 119 -13.59 23.40 -31.01
N PHE A 120 -14.36 24.18 -30.24
CA PHE A 120 -14.74 25.55 -30.59
C PHE A 120 -13.52 26.48 -30.62
N THR A 121 -12.63 26.43 -29.61
CA THR A 121 -11.39 27.22 -29.62
C THR A 121 -10.45 26.83 -30.76
N ASP A 122 -10.33 25.52 -31.05
CA ASP A 122 -9.55 25.02 -32.20
C ASP A 122 -10.11 25.54 -33.53
N THR A 123 -11.44 25.59 -33.65
CA THR A 123 -12.10 26.12 -34.84
C THR A 123 -11.88 27.63 -34.96
N LEU A 124 -12.05 28.39 -33.88
CA LEU A 124 -11.75 29.83 -33.86
C LEU A 124 -10.30 30.13 -34.23
N ALA A 125 -9.36 29.25 -33.87
CA ALA A 125 -7.95 29.39 -34.22
C ALA A 125 -7.66 29.13 -35.71
N GLN A 126 -8.47 28.29 -36.37
CA GLN A 126 -8.32 27.91 -37.79
C GLN A 126 -9.16 28.77 -38.74
N VAL A 127 -10.19 29.44 -38.23
CA VAL A 127 -11.14 30.23 -39.02
C VAL A 127 -10.56 31.59 -39.41
N THR A 128 -10.29 31.76 -40.71
CA THR A 128 -10.18 33.07 -41.37
C THR A 128 -11.50 33.55 -41.97
N ASP A 129 -12.48 32.66 -42.21
CA ASP A 129 -13.85 32.96 -42.69
C ASP A 129 -14.89 32.08 -41.94
N THR A 130 -15.91 32.72 -41.37
CA THR A 130 -16.77 32.28 -40.25
C THR A 130 -17.92 31.33 -40.60
N ASP A 131 -17.84 30.55 -41.68
CA ASP A 131 -19.03 29.93 -42.28
C ASP A 131 -19.25 28.42 -42.03
N THR A 132 -18.48 27.74 -41.18
CA THR A 132 -18.73 26.31 -40.90
C THR A 132 -18.47 25.89 -39.45
N LEU A 133 -19.36 26.30 -38.53
CA LEU A 133 -19.52 25.68 -37.21
C LEU A 133 -20.93 25.07 -37.13
N GLN A 134 -21.05 23.78 -37.46
CA GLN A 134 -22.27 23.01 -37.17
C GLN A 134 -22.21 22.57 -35.71
N LEU A 135 -22.82 23.36 -34.84
CA LEU A 135 -23.03 23.05 -33.41
C LEU A 135 -24.49 22.68 -33.19
N ASP A 136 -24.78 21.71 -32.32
CA ASP A 136 -26.15 21.38 -31.92
C ASP A 136 -26.77 22.55 -31.10
N GLU A 137 -28.10 22.67 -31.07
CA GLU A 137 -28.79 23.81 -30.43
C GLU A 137 -28.49 23.94 -28.91
N GLU A 138 -28.31 22.82 -28.20
CA GLU A 138 -27.91 22.84 -26.79
C GLU A 138 -26.48 23.37 -26.59
N ASP A 139 -25.58 23.04 -27.51
CA ASP A 139 -24.18 23.46 -27.45
C ASP A 139 -24.04 24.93 -27.81
N LYS A 140 -24.80 25.40 -28.80
CA LYS A 140 -24.90 26.84 -29.11
C LYS A 140 -25.36 27.62 -27.90
N ALA A 141 -26.42 27.18 -27.22
CA ALA A 141 -26.91 27.85 -26.02
C ALA A 141 -25.87 27.88 -24.89
N PHE A 142 -25.06 26.83 -24.73
CA PHE A 142 -23.98 26.82 -23.76
C PHE A 142 -22.82 27.74 -24.16
N ILE A 143 -22.38 27.67 -25.42
CA ILE A 143 -21.33 28.54 -25.96
C ILE A 143 -21.77 30.01 -25.88
N GLU A 144 -23.02 30.33 -26.22
CA GLU A 144 -23.61 31.67 -26.04
C GLU A 144 -23.55 32.11 -24.57
N LYS A 145 -23.82 31.22 -23.61
CA LYS A 145 -23.66 31.56 -22.19
C LYS A 145 -22.21 31.88 -21.82
N VAL A 146 -21.24 31.13 -22.35
CA VAL A 146 -19.81 31.43 -22.12
C VAL A 146 -19.42 32.76 -22.75
N LEU A 147 -19.92 33.06 -23.96
CA LEU A 147 -19.66 34.31 -24.68
C LEU A 147 -20.33 35.52 -24.03
N ASN A 148 -21.56 35.35 -23.52
CA ASN A 148 -22.28 36.39 -22.77
C ASN A 148 -21.53 36.78 -21.49
N ALA A 149 -20.79 35.86 -20.87
CA ALA A 149 -19.94 36.17 -19.73
C ALA A 149 -18.70 37.01 -20.10
N GLU A 150 -18.49 37.30 -21.40
CA GLU A 150 -17.46 38.23 -21.90
C GLU A 150 -18.06 39.48 -22.53
N ASP A 151 -19.38 39.68 -22.41
CA ASP A 151 -20.14 40.73 -23.08
C ASP A 151 -19.97 40.70 -24.63
N ILE A 152 -19.76 39.51 -25.23
CA ILE A 152 -19.62 39.34 -26.69
C ILE A 152 -20.79 38.52 -27.23
N THR A 153 -21.38 38.97 -28.34
CA THR A 153 -22.40 38.22 -29.06
C THR A 153 -21.82 37.36 -30.19
N LEU A 154 -22.47 36.23 -30.49
CA LEU A 154 -22.11 35.39 -31.66
C LEU A 154 -22.11 36.17 -32.99
N GLN A 155 -22.90 37.24 -33.09
CA GLN A 155 -22.96 38.10 -34.28
C GLN A 155 -21.73 39.01 -34.42
N GLU A 156 -21.18 39.51 -33.31
CA GLU A 156 -19.93 40.30 -33.32
C GLU A 156 -18.71 39.43 -33.67
N LEU A 157 -18.75 38.14 -33.29
CA LEU A 157 -17.77 37.14 -33.69
C LEU A 157 -17.81 36.77 -35.18
N GLN A 158 -18.88 37.10 -35.90
CA GLN A 158 -18.93 36.87 -37.34
C GLN A 158 -18.32 38.02 -38.14
N GLN A 159 -18.21 39.22 -37.56
CA GLN A 159 -17.84 40.44 -38.29
C GLN A 159 -16.38 40.90 -38.10
N ASN A 160 -15.63 40.36 -37.12
CA ASN A 160 -14.38 40.96 -36.67
C ASN A 160 -13.20 39.96 -36.54
N SER A 161 -12.70 39.47 -37.69
CA SER A 161 -11.74 38.36 -37.78
C SER A 161 -10.34 38.59 -37.17
N GLN A 162 -9.99 39.82 -36.81
CA GLN A 162 -8.62 40.17 -36.38
C GLN A 162 -8.36 40.13 -34.86
N ASN A 163 -9.36 39.81 -34.03
CA ASN A 163 -9.26 39.94 -32.56
C ASN A 163 -9.63 38.69 -31.75
N TYR A 164 -9.59 37.47 -32.30
CA TYR A 164 -10.01 36.27 -31.54
C TYR A 164 -8.96 35.72 -30.55
N GLY A 165 -7.70 36.16 -30.64
CA GLY A 165 -6.63 35.62 -29.80
C GLY A 165 -6.86 35.80 -28.29
N TRP A 166 -7.44 36.93 -27.87
CA TRP A 166 -7.74 37.18 -26.45
C TRP A 166 -8.93 36.36 -25.96
N LEU A 167 -9.95 36.16 -26.80
CA LEU A 167 -11.12 35.34 -26.50
C LEU A 167 -10.75 33.87 -26.38
N ILE A 168 -9.96 33.35 -27.33
CA ILE A 168 -9.41 31.98 -27.27
C ILE A 168 -8.65 31.80 -25.96
N ALA A 169 -7.71 32.69 -25.65
CA ALA A 169 -6.93 32.61 -24.41
C ALA A 169 -7.80 32.68 -23.14
N SER A 170 -8.89 33.46 -23.17
CA SER A 170 -9.81 33.56 -22.04
C SER A 170 -10.62 32.28 -21.84
N ILE A 171 -11.17 31.71 -22.92
CA ILE A 171 -11.90 30.43 -22.89
C ILE A 171 -10.95 29.29 -22.44
N GLU A 172 -9.76 29.21 -23.03
CA GLU A 172 -8.72 28.23 -22.67
C GLU A 172 -8.34 28.31 -21.20
N LYS A 173 -8.21 29.53 -20.66
CA LYS A 173 -7.96 29.74 -19.24
C LYS A 173 -9.10 29.21 -18.37
N ARG A 174 -10.36 29.49 -18.74
CA ARG A 174 -11.54 28.97 -18.02
C ARG A 174 -11.63 27.45 -18.07
N ILE A 175 -11.31 26.84 -19.22
CA ILE A 175 -11.24 25.37 -19.35
C ILE A 175 -10.17 24.81 -18.41
N CYS A 176 -8.97 25.40 -18.39
CA CYS A 176 -7.90 25.00 -17.47
C CYS A 176 -8.34 25.12 -16.00
N ASP A 177 -8.89 26.27 -15.61
CA ASP A 177 -9.33 26.53 -14.23
C ASP A 177 -10.45 25.55 -13.81
N GLN A 178 -11.36 25.22 -14.72
CA GLN A 178 -12.41 24.23 -14.45
C GLN A 178 -11.86 22.80 -14.35
N LEU A 179 -10.85 22.47 -15.14
CA LEU A 179 -10.19 21.16 -15.12
C LEU A 179 -9.37 20.96 -13.84
N ASP A 180 -8.70 22.01 -13.36
CA ASP A 180 -8.03 22.04 -12.05
C ASP A 180 -9.07 21.74 -10.93
N GLU A 181 -10.25 22.38 -10.93
CA GLU A 181 -11.31 22.10 -9.93
C GLU A 181 -11.82 20.66 -9.96
N ILE A 182 -11.85 20.00 -11.13
CA ILE A 182 -12.23 18.58 -11.26
C ILE A 182 -11.13 17.68 -10.71
N ILE A 183 -9.89 17.88 -11.15
CA ILE A 183 -8.75 17.01 -10.84
C ILE A 183 -8.33 17.18 -9.37
N HIS A 184 -8.49 18.39 -8.80
CA HIS A 184 -8.16 18.65 -7.40
C HIS A 184 -9.31 18.34 -6.43
N HIS A 185 -10.46 17.88 -6.92
CA HIS A 185 -11.56 17.47 -6.07
C HIS A 185 -11.16 16.25 -5.20
N GLU A 186 -11.44 16.29 -3.90
CA GLU A 186 -11.00 15.28 -2.91
C GLU A 186 -11.36 13.84 -3.33
N ARG A 187 -12.60 13.61 -3.80
CA ARG A 187 -13.02 12.29 -4.30
C ARG A 187 -12.30 11.85 -5.59
N PHE A 188 -11.95 12.79 -6.48
CA PHE A 188 -11.21 12.46 -7.70
C PHE A 188 -9.79 12.02 -7.33
N ILE A 189 -9.12 12.79 -6.48
CA ILE A 189 -7.78 12.47 -5.96
C ILE A 189 -7.79 11.13 -5.23
N ALA A 190 -8.75 10.89 -4.32
CA ALA A 190 -8.82 9.65 -3.56
C ALA A 190 -8.95 8.41 -4.47
N MET A 191 -9.81 8.50 -5.49
CA MET A 191 -9.98 7.43 -6.47
C MET A 191 -8.70 7.26 -7.31
N GLU A 192 -8.16 8.35 -7.88
CA GLU A 192 -6.94 8.30 -8.70
C GLU A 192 -5.75 7.74 -7.91
N SER A 193 -5.57 8.17 -6.65
CA SER A 193 -4.44 7.76 -5.82
C SER A 193 -4.47 6.28 -5.52
N LEU A 194 -5.65 5.72 -5.25
CA LEU A 194 -5.81 4.30 -4.96
C LEU A 194 -5.55 3.45 -6.21
N TRP A 195 -6.17 3.79 -7.34
CA TRP A 195 -6.00 3.04 -8.59
C TRP A 195 -4.55 3.09 -9.09
N ARG A 196 -3.88 4.25 -9.00
CA ARG A 196 -2.45 4.36 -9.34
C ARG A 196 -1.55 3.65 -8.33
N SER A 197 -1.90 3.62 -7.05
CA SER A 197 -1.14 2.83 -6.06
C SER A 197 -1.25 1.34 -6.32
N LEU A 198 -2.43 0.86 -6.75
CA LEU A 198 -2.60 -0.51 -7.19
C LEU A 198 -1.77 -0.80 -8.46
N GLN A 199 -1.79 0.09 -9.46
CA GLN A 199 -0.93 -0.03 -10.64
C GLN A 199 0.55 -0.10 -10.25
N PHE A 200 0.98 0.77 -9.35
CA PHE A 200 2.35 0.82 -8.85
C PHE A 200 2.77 -0.52 -8.22
N LEU A 201 1.88 -1.18 -7.48
CA LEU A 201 2.10 -2.50 -6.90
C LEU A 201 2.14 -3.59 -7.98
N THR A 202 1.18 -3.60 -8.91
CA THR A 202 1.08 -4.63 -9.96
C THR A 202 2.27 -4.59 -10.91
N GLU A 203 2.72 -3.40 -11.33
CA GLU A 203 3.86 -3.25 -12.26
C GLU A 203 5.19 -3.71 -11.65
N ARG A 204 5.29 -3.67 -10.32
CA ARG A 204 6.50 -4.05 -9.57
C ARG A 204 6.44 -5.47 -8.99
N THR A 205 5.38 -6.22 -9.29
CA THR A 205 5.20 -7.59 -8.80
C THR A 205 5.57 -8.59 -9.90
N GLU A 206 6.50 -9.50 -9.59
CA GLU A 206 6.88 -10.59 -10.48
C GLU A 206 5.89 -11.76 -10.35
N PHE A 207 4.77 -11.72 -11.07
CA PHE A 207 3.73 -12.77 -10.99
C PHE A 207 4.21 -14.16 -11.44
N ASN A 208 5.25 -14.23 -12.28
CA ASN A 208 5.86 -15.50 -12.70
C ASN A 208 6.51 -16.26 -11.53
N GLU A 209 6.75 -15.59 -10.40
CA GLU A 209 7.45 -16.11 -9.23
C GLU A 209 6.47 -16.45 -8.07
N ASN A 210 5.32 -17.03 -8.41
CA ASN A 210 4.27 -17.49 -7.47
C ASN A 210 3.75 -16.39 -6.53
N CYS A 211 3.62 -15.17 -7.07
CA CYS A 211 3.02 -14.03 -6.39
C CYS A 211 1.59 -13.81 -6.89
N GLU A 212 0.66 -13.52 -5.99
CA GLU A 212 -0.74 -13.24 -6.31
C GLU A 212 -1.17 -11.95 -5.59
N ILE A 213 -2.04 -11.16 -6.22
CA ILE A 213 -2.66 -9.99 -5.58
C ILE A 213 -4.17 -10.21 -5.61
N ALA A 214 -4.82 -10.16 -4.46
CA ALA A 214 -6.26 -10.15 -4.36
C ALA A 214 -6.74 -8.74 -4.00
N VAL A 215 -7.82 -8.26 -4.60
CA VAL A 215 -8.34 -6.92 -4.38
C VAL A 215 -9.78 -6.99 -3.91
N ILE A 216 -10.13 -6.25 -2.85
CA ILE A 216 -11.49 -6.10 -2.34
C ILE A 216 -11.86 -4.61 -2.31
N ASN A 217 -13.07 -4.30 -2.78
CA ASN A 217 -13.61 -2.96 -2.78
C ASN A 217 -14.37 -2.67 -1.47
N VAL A 218 -13.70 -1.98 -0.55
CA VAL A 218 -14.25 -1.67 0.76
C VAL A 218 -13.79 -0.31 1.22
N SER A 219 -14.74 0.46 1.75
CA SER A 219 -14.47 1.72 2.44
C SER A 219 -14.05 1.44 3.87
N LYS A 220 -13.28 2.36 4.45
CA LYS A 220 -12.90 2.25 5.87
C LYS A 220 -14.13 2.18 6.77
N GLN A 221 -15.19 2.90 6.42
CA GLN A 221 -16.44 2.93 7.18
C GLN A 221 -17.18 1.59 7.07
N GLY A 222 -17.29 1.02 5.87
CA GLY A 222 -17.91 -0.30 5.68
C GLY A 222 -17.21 -1.42 6.44
N LEU A 223 -15.87 -1.36 6.52
CA LEU A 223 -15.09 -2.29 7.35
C LEU A 223 -15.35 -2.11 8.86
N ILE A 224 -15.57 -0.88 9.31
CA ILE A 224 -15.93 -0.62 10.71
C ILE A 224 -17.32 -1.18 11.00
N GLU A 225 -18.29 -0.94 10.11
CA GLU A 225 -19.66 -1.43 10.23
C GLU A 225 -19.72 -2.97 10.24
N ASP A 226 -18.99 -3.66 9.35
CA ASP A 226 -18.87 -5.14 9.35
C ASP A 226 -18.45 -5.69 10.73
N PHE A 227 -17.54 -4.99 11.42
CA PHE A 227 -17.11 -5.40 12.75
C PHE A 227 -18.03 -4.98 13.90
N GLU A 228 -18.88 -3.96 13.70
CA GLU A 228 -19.84 -3.49 14.71
C GLU A 228 -21.16 -4.24 14.66
N ASP A 229 -21.55 -4.72 13.48
CA ASP A 229 -22.78 -5.49 13.25
C ASP A 229 -22.71 -6.91 13.82
N VAL A 230 -21.50 -7.45 14.01
CA VAL A 230 -21.28 -8.80 14.54
C VAL A 230 -20.88 -8.79 16.03
N PRO A 231 -21.39 -9.74 16.84
CA PRO A 231 -21.01 -9.85 18.25
C PRO A 231 -19.58 -10.40 18.44
N GLU A 232 -19.08 -11.18 17.47
CA GLU A 232 -17.75 -11.80 17.49
C GLU A 232 -17.04 -11.60 16.15
N ILE A 233 -15.73 -11.35 16.21
CA ILE A 233 -14.89 -11.13 15.03
C ILE A 233 -14.93 -12.31 14.04
N THR A 234 -15.17 -13.54 14.53
CA THR A 234 -15.21 -14.77 13.74
C THR A 234 -16.39 -14.81 12.77
N LEU A 235 -17.42 -14.01 13.02
CA LEU A 235 -18.61 -13.91 12.19
C LEU A 235 -18.51 -12.78 11.16
N SER A 236 -17.60 -11.82 11.35
CA SER A 236 -17.35 -10.72 10.40
C SER A 236 -17.03 -11.27 9.02
N LYS A 237 -17.48 -10.59 7.97
CA LYS A 237 -17.21 -11.04 6.61
C LYS A 237 -15.74 -10.85 6.26
N TYR A 238 -15.06 -9.86 6.83
CA TYR A 238 -13.60 -9.75 6.72
C TYR A 238 -12.88 -11.01 7.26
N TYR A 239 -13.28 -11.53 8.43
CA TYR A 239 -12.71 -12.77 8.95
C TYR A 239 -13.01 -13.97 8.05
N GLN A 240 -14.24 -14.06 7.50
CA GLN A 240 -14.59 -15.13 6.59
C GLN A 240 -13.66 -15.17 5.37
N ILE A 241 -13.41 -14.02 4.73
CA ILE A 241 -12.55 -13.94 3.55
C ILE A 241 -11.08 -14.23 3.90
N VAL A 242 -10.55 -13.58 4.95
CA VAL A 242 -9.11 -13.67 5.27
C VAL A 242 -8.75 -15.01 5.91
N TYR A 243 -9.61 -15.52 6.80
CA TYR A 243 -9.37 -16.75 7.53
C TYR A 243 -10.19 -17.91 6.96
N SER A 244 -11.51 -17.88 7.02
CA SER A 244 -12.34 -19.08 6.82
C SER A 244 -12.24 -19.66 5.41
N GLU A 245 -12.32 -18.83 4.38
CA GLU A 245 -12.32 -19.21 2.97
C GLU A 245 -10.93 -19.65 2.46
N GLU A 246 -9.86 -19.21 3.14
CA GLU A 246 -8.48 -19.46 2.73
C GLU A 246 -7.71 -20.28 3.77
N TYR A 247 -7.18 -19.64 4.82
CA TYR A 247 -6.34 -20.30 5.84
C TYR A 247 -7.07 -21.46 6.56
N GLY A 248 -8.37 -21.27 6.84
CA GLY A 248 -9.27 -22.21 7.48
C GLY A 248 -9.71 -23.35 6.57
N GLN A 249 -9.81 -23.09 5.26
CA GLN A 249 -10.38 -23.99 4.26
C GLN A 249 -9.39 -25.05 3.78
N PHE A 250 -9.88 -26.27 3.55
CA PHE A 250 -9.08 -27.32 2.91
C PHE A 250 -8.77 -26.95 1.45
N GLY A 251 -7.50 -26.93 1.07
CA GLY A 251 -7.05 -26.52 -0.26
C GLY A 251 -6.97 -25.00 -0.48
N GLY A 252 -7.26 -24.19 0.54
CA GLY A 252 -7.13 -22.73 0.46
C GLY A 252 -5.68 -22.25 0.36
N ARG A 253 -5.50 -21.03 -0.16
CA ARG A 253 -4.21 -20.35 -0.37
C ARG A 253 -4.13 -19.14 0.56
N PRO A 254 -3.51 -19.26 1.76
CA PRO A 254 -3.57 -18.23 2.78
C PRO A 254 -2.90 -16.94 2.34
N TYR A 255 -3.47 -15.80 2.75
CA TYR A 255 -2.88 -14.49 2.56
C TYR A 255 -1.57 -14.35 3.33
N GLY A 256 -0.52 -13.87 2.68
CA GLY A 256 0.78 -13.58 3.30
C GLY A 256 0.79 -12.25 4.05
N ALA A 257 0.12 -11.24 3.52
CA ALA A 257 -0.05 -9.93 4.12
C ALA A 257 -1.33 -9.26 3.60
N VAL A 258 -1.87 -8.32 4.38
CA VAL A 258 -2.99 -7.46 3.99
C VAL A 258 -2.49 -6.03 3.92
N ILE A 259 -2.73 -5.37 2.79
CA ILE A 259 -2.34 -3.98 2.52
C ILE A 259 -3.61 -3.18 2.38
N SER A 260 -3.66 -2.02 3.00
CA SER A 260 -4.77 -1.09 2.83
C SER A 260 -4.29 0.31 2.47
N ASP A 261 -5.17 1.04 1.79
CA ASP A 261 -4.98 2.47 1.56
C ASP A 261 -5.46 3.35 2.73
N PHE A 262 -6.07 2.74 3.75
CA PHE A 262 -6.67 3.46 4.85
C PHE A 262 -5.64 4.20 5.72
N LYS A 263 -6.08 5.36 6.21
CA LYS A 263 -5.34 6.22 7.13
C LYS A 263 -5.93 6.05 8.52
N PHE A 264 -5.13 5.64 9.49
CA PHE A 264 -5.57 5.47 10.88
C PHE A 264 -5.09 6.61 11.78
N GLY A 265 -6.02 7.21 12.51
CA GLY A 265 -5.83 8.27 13.49
C GLY A 265 -5.96 7.78 14.95
N PRO A 266 -5.87 8.70 15.93
CA PRO A 266 -6.05 8.37 17.35
C PRO A 266 -7.52 8.25 17.77
N LYS A 267 -8.47 8.46 16.85
CA LYS A 267 -9.91 8.43 17.11
C LYS A 267 -10.33 7.05 17.64
N ALA A 268 -11.30 7.03 18.55
CA ALA A 268 -11.74 5.80 19.21
C ALA A 268 -12.22 4.71 18.24
N GLN A 269 -12.93 5.11 17.17
CA GLN A 269 -13.43 4.21 16.13
C GLN A 269 -12.27 3.58 15.34
N ASP A 270 -11.27 4.38 14.97
CA ASP A 270 -10.05 3.93 14.29
C ASP A 270 -9.28 2.92 15.13
N ILE A 271 -9.08 3.20 16.41
CA ILE A 271 -8.34 2.29 17.31
C ILE A 271 -9.10 0.97 17.52
N LYS A 272 -10.43 1.02 17.65
CA LYS A 272 -11.26 -0.18 17.77
C LYS A 272 -11.16 -1.06 16.52
N CYS A 273 -11.25 -0.43 15.34
CA CYS A 273 -11.06 -1.11 14.06
C CYS A 273 -9.67 -1.75 13.95
N LEU A 274 -8.60 -1.01 14.30
CA LEU A 274 -7.23 -1.55 14.34
C LEU A 274 -7.10 -2.74 15.29
N GLN A 275 -7.76 -2.70 16.44
CA GLN A 275 -7.75 -3.81 17.39
C GLN A 275 -8.40 -5.06 16.79
N GLN A 276 -9.53 -4.93 16.11
CA GLN A 276 -10.22 -6.05 15.45
C GLN A 276 -9.40 -6.59 14.28
N LEU A 277 -8.84 -5.71 13.45
CA LEU A 277 -7.93 -6.08 12.36
C LEU A 277 -6.69 -6.81 12.88
N ALA A 278 -6.08 -6.32 13.95
CA ALA A 278 -4.94 -6.96 14.59
C ALA A 278 -5.27 -8.39 15.06
N SER A 279 -6.43 -8.60 15.68
CA SER A 279 -6.85 -9.93 16.11
C SER A 279 -7.12 -10.87 14.94
N VAL A 280 -7.75 -10.40 13.86
CA VAL A 280 -7.93 -11.23 12.64
C VAL A 280 -6.57 -11.57 12.02
N SER A 281 -5.67 -10.60 11.90
CA SER A 281 -4.30 -10.80 11.39
C SER A 281 -3.45 -11.73 12.25
N ALA A 282 -3.64 -11.71 13.58
CA ALA A 282 -2.95 -12.62 14.50
C ALA A 282 -3.41 -14.08 14.29
N VAL A 283 -4.71 -14.28 14.05
CA VAL A 283 -5.31 -15.61 13.86
C VAL A 283 -5.03 -16.17 12.45
N SER A 284 -5.01 -15.34 11.42
CA SER A 284 -4.67 -15.73 10.04
C SER A 284 -3.17 -15.76 9.75
N HIS A 285 -2.36 -15.24 10.68
CA HIS A 285 -0.94 -14.99 10.50
C HIS A 285 -0.61 -14.11 9.28
N ALA A 286 -1.51 -13.22 8.89
CA ALA A 286 -1.32 -12.28 7.78
C ALA A 286 -1.25 -10.84 8.33
N PRO A 287 -0.05 -10.24 8.46
CA PRO A 287 0.06 -8.89 9.01
C PRO A 287 -0.68 -7.85 8.16
N PHE A 288 -1.31 -6.90 8.84
CA PHE A 288 -2.06 -5.79 8.26
C PHE A 288 -1.19 -4.54 8.18
N ILE A 289 -1.09 -3.93 7.01
CA ILE A 289 -0.22 -2.79 6.73
C ILE A 289 -1.07 -1.65 6.15
N ALA A 290 -0.98 -0.48 6.77
CA ALA A 290 -1.78 0.69 6.41
C ALA A 290 -0.96 1.99 6.57
N ALA A 291 -1.57 3.15 6.34
CA ALA A 291 -0.92 4.43 6.61
C ALA A 291 -1.26 4.98 8.00
N ALA A 292 -0.29 5.67 8.59
CA ALA A 292 -0.56 6.58 9.71
C ALA A 292 -1.21 7.88 9.20
N SER A 293 -2.27 8.33 9.88
CA SER A 293 -2.82 9.68 9.67
C SER A 293 -1.93 10.74 10.33
N ALA A 294 -1.95 11.96 9.80
CA ALA A 294 -1.29 13.12 10.41
C ALA A 294 -1.79 13.37 11.85
N GLU A 295 -3.08 13.07 12.11
CA GLU A 295 -3.72 13.21 13.42
C GLU A 295 -3.03 12.37 14.52
N LEU A 296 -2.32 11.28 14.18
CA LEU A 296 -1.57 10.49 15.19
C LEU A 296 -0.41 11.29 15.81
N PHE A 297 0.06 12.33 15.12
CA PHE A 297 1.15 13.20 15.59
C PHE A 297 0.66 14.59 16.03
N ASP A 298 -0.63 14.72 16.34
CA ASP A 298 -1.26 15.99 16.76
C ASP A 298 -1.09 17.13 15.72
N ILE A 299 -1.17 16.76 14.44
CA ILE A 299 -1.03 17.69 13.30
C ILE A 299 -2.11 17.45 12.24
N ASP A 300 -2.58 18.54 11.63
CA ASP A 300 -3.58 18.48 10.55
C ASP A 300 -2.97 18.02 9.21
N SER A 301 -1.68 18.33 9.00
CA SER A 301 -0.95 18.02 7.78
C SER A 301 0.51 17.66 8.08
N PHE A 302 1.01 16.67 7.34
CA PHE A 302 2.40 16.23 7.38
C PHE A 302 3.41 17.31 6.99
N SER A 303 3.00 18.41 6.34
CA SER A 303 3.87 19.58 6.13
C SER A 303 4.42 20.16 7.44
N ARG A 304 3.69 20.00 8.56
CA ARG A 304 4.12 20.47 9.89
C ARG A 304 4.98 19.46 10.65
N PHE A 305 5.17 18.26 10.12
CA PHE A 305 5.87 17.16 10.81
C PHE A 305 7.31 17.56 11.21
N SER A 306 8.01 18.31 10.34
CA SER A 306 9.36 18.81 10.62
C SER A 306 9.45 19.76 11.83
N ARG A 307 8.32 20.35 12.26
CA ARG A 307 8.25 21.30 13.39
C ARG A 307 7.97 20.61 14.72
N LEU A 308 7.59 19.34 14.71
CA LEU A 308 7.43 18.56 15.93
C LEU A 308 8.75 18.56 16.68
N ARG A 309 8.71 18.68 18.01
CA ARG A 309 9.91 18.63 18.86
C ARG A 309 10.09 17.24 19.44
N ASP A 310 9.11 16.77 20.18
CA ASP A 310 9.15 15.49 20.88
C ASP A 310 7.88 14.70 20.57
N ILE A 311 8.05 13.53 19.95
CA ILE A 311 6.96 12.62 19.59
C ILE A 311 6.48 11.84 20.83
N ALA A 312 7.38 11.51 21.75
CA ALA A 312 7.04 10.75 22.96
C ALA A 312 6.09 11.56 23.86
N ALA A 313 6.31 12.86 23.97
CA ALA A 313 5.46 13.77 24.74
C ALA A 313 4.00 13.80 24.23
N ILE A 314 3.77 13.68 22.92
CA ILE A 314 2.43 13.68 22.32
C ILE A 314 1.62 12.49 22.85
N TYR A 315 2.22 11.31 22.89
CA TYR A 315 1.55 10.09 23.32
C TYR A 315 1.29 10.01 24.84
N THR A 316 1.82 10.94 25.63
CA THR A 316 1.45 11.06 27.06
C THR A 316 0.10 11.72 27.29
N GLN A 317 -0.46 12.39 26.26
CA GLN A 317 -1.72 13.09 26.39
C GLN A 317 -2.91 12.11 26.55
N PRO A 318 -3.99 12.49 27.28
CA PRO A 318 -5.15 11.62 27.49
C PRO A 318 -5.84 11.13 26.21
N ALA A 319 -5.75 11.89 25.12
CA ALA A 319 -6.31 11.50 23.82
C ALA A 319 -5.74 10.18 23.27
N TYR A 320 -4.50 9.84 23.64
CA TYR A 320 -3.78 8.67 23.16
C TYR A 320 -3.84 7.45 24.10
N ILE A 321 -4.64 7.49 25.18
CA ILE A 321 -4.76 6.35 26.11
C ILE A 321 -5.17 5.07 25.36
N LYS A 322 -6.14 5.17 24.44
CA LYS A 322 -6.59 4.02 23.63
C LYS A 322 -5.51 3.53 22.68
N TRP A 323 -4.78 4.45 22.04
CA TRP A 323 -3.65 4.12 21.17
C TRP A 323 -2.55 3.38 21.92
N ASN A 324 -2.14 3.89 23.09
CA ASN A 324 -1.12 3.24 23.92
C ASN A 324 -1.57 1.86 24.42
N ALA A 325 -2.84 1.73 24.83
CA ALA A 325 -3.40 0.44 25.21
C ALA A 325 -3.39 -0.56 24.04
N PHE A 326 -3.73 -0.12 22.83
CA PHE A 326 -3.62 -0.94 21.63
C PHE A 326 -2.19 -1.39 21.36
N ARG A 327 -1.21 -0.48 21.43
CA ARG A 327 0.21 -0.81 21.23
C ARG A 327 0.77 -1.80 22.26
N GLN A 328 0.20 -1.86 23.47
CA GLN A 328 0.57 -2.84 24.49
C GLN A 328 -0.07 -4.22 24.26
N SER A 329 -1.12 -4.32 23.43
CA SER A 329 -1.73 -5.59 23.08
C SER A 329 -0.77 -6.50 22.33
N SER A 330 -0.83 -7.81 22.57
CA SER A 330 -0.05 -8.83 21.85
C SER A 330 -0.32 -8.87 20.35
N ASP A 331 -1.53 -8.49 19.95
CA ASP A 331 -2.00 -8.61 18.56
C ASP A 331 -1.50 -7.45 17.70
N SER A 332 -1.17 -6.30 18.31
CA SER A 332 -0.63 -5.12 17.62
C SER A 332 0.69 -5.39 16.87
N ARG A 333 1.38 -6.50 17.19
CA ARG A 333 2.56 -6.99 16.46
C ARG A 333 2.26 -7.26 14.98
N TYR A 334 1.01 -7.63 14.67
CA TYR A 334 0.57 -7.90 13.31
C TYR A 334 0.14 -6.64 12.55
N VAL A 335 0.25 -5.44 13.13
CA VAL A 335 -0.12 -4.18 12.48
C VAL A 335 1.10 -3.31 12.23
N GLY A 336 1.32 -2.93 10.97
CA GLY A 336 2.35 -1.97 10.56
C GLY A 336 1.72 -0.70 9.99
N LEU A 337 2.18 0.47 10.44
CA LEU A 337 1.73 1.76 9.90
C LEU A 337 2.88 2.49 9.20
N THR A 338 2.71 2.78 7.92
CA THR A 338 3.73 3.42 7.06
C THR A 338 3.55 4.93 6.99
N LEU A 339 4.67 5.65 6.83
CA LEU A 339 4.75 7.08 6.53
C LEU A 339 6.13 7.43 5.94
N PRO A 340 6.34 8.57 5.28
CA PRO A 340 5.35 9.48 4.69
C PRO A 340 4.72 8.90 3.41
N PHE A 341 3.73 9.60 2.86
CA PHE A 341 3.23 9.34 1.51
C PHE A 341 4.26 9.80 0.46
N PHE A 342 4.24 9.19 -0.72
CA PHE A 342 5.13 9.48 -1.84
C PHE A 342 4.34 9.93 -3.07
N LEU A 343 4.98 10.65 -3.98
CA LEU A 343 4.31 11.18 -5.17
C LEU A 343 4.07 10.07 -6.22
N LEU A 344 2.80 9.86 -6.60
CA LEU A 344 2.40 8.89 -7.63
C LEU A 344 2.43 9.44 -9.04
N ARG A 345 2.22 10.76 -9.18
CA ARG A 345 2.10 11.44 -10.47
C ARG A 345 2.66 12.86 -10.36
N GLU A 346 3.45 13.27 -11.35
CA GLU A 346 3.88 14.66 -11.50
C GLU A 346 2.73 15.54 -12.03
N SER A 347 2.80 16.85 -11.77
CA SER A 347 1.79 17.80 -12.28
C SER A 347 1.68 17.74 -13.79
N HIS A 348 0.46 17.77 -14.33
CA HIS A 348 0.22 17.68 -15.75
C HIS A 348 0.77 18.89 -16.52
N ASN A 349 1.42 18.59 -17.65
CA ASN A 349 1.82 19.54 -18.68
C ASN A 349 1.60 18.83 -20.02
N THR A 350 0.42 19.02 -20.62
CA THR A 350 -0.04 18.24 -21.77
C THR A 350 -0.76 19.14 -22.76
N GLU A 351 -0.54 18.86 -24.04
CA GLU A 351 -1.24 19.50 -25.15
C GLU A 351 -2.49 18.69 -25.51
N ILE A 352 -3.64 19.36 -25.61
CA ILE A 352 -4.95 18.78 -25.89
C ILE A 352 -5.54 19.55 -27.07
N GLY A 353 -5.33 19.07 -28.30
CA GLY A 353 -5.66 19.85 -29.49
C GLY A 353 -4.78 21.10 -29.58
N GLY A 354 -5.38 22.29 -29.70
CA GLY A 354 -4.69 23.58 -29.59
C GLY A 354 -4.43 24.05 -28.16
N LEU A 355 -5.12 23.50 -27.15
CA LEU A 355 -5.00 23.91 -25.76
C LEU A 355 -3.76 23.32 -25.09
N ARG A 356 -2.94 24.17 -24.46
CA ARG A 356 -1.86 23.73 -23.57
C ARG A 356 -2.31 23.77 -22.11
N TYR A 357 -2.54 22.60 -21.53
CA TYR A 357 -2.90 22.47 -20.11
C TYR A 357 -1.66 22.34 -19.23
N VAL A 358 -1.56 23.22 -18.22
CA VAL A 358 -0.55 23.17 -17.17
C VAL A 358 -1.28 23.24 -15.83
N GLU A 359 -1.22 22.14 -15.08
CA GLU A 359 -1.92 21.99 -13.80
C GLU A 359 -1.40 22.99 -12.75
N LYS A 360 -2.32 23.75 -12.13
CA LYS A 360 -1.97 24.76 -11.13
C LYS A 360 -2.01 24.18 -9.72
N VAL A 361 -0.82 23.90 -9.17
CA VAL A 361 -0.68 23.42 -7.79
C VAL A 361 -0.66 24.60 -6.81
N SER A 362 -1.77 24.85 -6.10
CA SER A 362 -1.87 25.92 -5.11
C SER A 362 -1.39 25.46 -3.73
N LYS A 363 -1.92 24.32 -3.28
CA LYS A 363 -1.60 23.67 -2.00
C LYS A 363 -0.86 22.36 -2.28
N LYS A 364 0.44 22.36 -2.02
CA LYS A 364 1.29 21.17 -2.26
C LYS A 364 0.84 19.91 -1.50
N ASP A 365 0.20 20.07 -0.35
CA ASP A 365 -0.24 18.93 0.47
C ASP A 365 -1.48 18.23 -0.08
N THR A 366 -2.39 18.98 -0.71
CA THR A 366 -3.70 18.47 -1.14
C THR A 366 -3.78 18.27 -2.64
N ASP A 367 -3.20 19.18 -3.43
CA ASP A 367 -3.43 19.23 -4.87
C ASP A 367 -2.50 18.25 -5.62
N LEU A 368 -1.43 17.77 -4.96
CA LEU A 368 -0.56 16.74 -5.51
C LEU A 368 -1.11 15.34 -5.23
N LEU A 369 -0.86 14.42 -6.16
CA LEU A 369 -1.31 13.05 -6.05
C LEU A 369 -0.35 12.21 -5.17
N TRP A 370 -0.66 12.17 -3.88
CA TRP A 370 0.08 11.40 -2.88
C TRP A 370 -0.43 9.96 -2.79
N GLY A 371 0.48 8.99 -2.93
CA GLY A 371 0.24 7.57 -2.74
C GLY A 371 0.71 7.06 -1.40
N ASN A 372 -0.01 6.06 -0.90
CA ASN A 372 0.25 5.46 0.39
C ASN A 372 1.51 4.57 0.35
N ALA A 373 2.44 4.80 1.28
CA ALA A 373 3.67 4.02 1.41
C ALA A 373 3.43 2.54 1.75
N SER A 374 2.22 2.16 2.18
CA SER A 374 1.84 0.75 2.38
C SER A 374 2.01 -0.07 1.09
N PHE A 375 1.64 0.50 -0.06
CA PHE A 375 1.85 -0.12 -1.37
C PHE A 375 3.33 -0.18 -1.74
N ALA A 376 4.12 0.86 -1.44
CA ALA A 376 5.56 0.83 -1.66
C ALA A 376 6.24 -0.25 -0.80
N PHE A 377 5.85 -0.41 0.45
CA PHE A 377 6.35 -1.47 1.31
C PHE A 377 5.92 -2.86 0.82
N ALA A 378 4.68 -3.00 0.33
CA ALA A 378 4.18 -4.24 -0.27
C ALA A 378 5.02 -4.68 -1.48
N THR A 379 5.46 -3.75 -2.33
CA THR A 379 6.37 -4.09 -3.45
C THR A 379 7.70 -4.70 -2.97
N ARG A 380 8.18 -4.31 -1.78
CA ARG A 380 9.40 -4.89 -1.20
C ARG A 380 9.17 -6.27 -0.59
N LEU A 381 7.98 -6.53 -0.03
CA LEU A 381 7.59 -7.87 0.41
C LEU A 381 7.49 -8.83 -0.78
N MET A 382 6.79 -8.42 -1.85
CA MET A 382 6.65 -9.18 -3.09
C MET A 382 8.01 -9.48 -3.73
N ASP A 383 8.86 -8.46 -3.89
CA ASP A 383 10.21 -8.62 -4.47
C ASP A 383 11.10 -9.55 -3.63
N SER A 384 11.05 -9.41 -2.29
CA SER A 384 11.78 -10.31 -1.40
C SER A 384 11.31 -11.76 -1.56
N PHE A 385 10.00 -12.00 -1.68
CA PHE A 385 9.47 -13.33 -1.91
C PHE A 385 9.82 -13.87 -3.30
N ALA A 386 9.71 -13.06 -4.35
CA ALA A 386 10.08 -13.46 -5.71
C ALA A 386 11.56 -13.90 -5.79
N LYS A 387 12.46 -13.20 -5.10
CA LYS A 387 13.90 -13.52 -5.09
C LYS A 387 14.29 -14.66 -4.16
N TYR A 388 13.65 -14.78 -3.00
CA TYR A 388 14.14 -15.63 -1.90
C TYR A 388 13.12 -16.58 -1.28
N ARG A 389 11.84 -16.52 -1.70
CA ARG A 389 10.70 -17.22 -1.10
C ARG A 389 10.42 -16.89 0.37
N TRP A 390 11.06 -15.83 0.87
CA TRP A 390 10.89 -15.26 2.20
C TRP A 390 10.79 -13.74 2.11
N CYS A 391 10.02 -13.14 3.01
CA CYS A 391 9.82 -11.69 3.07
C CYS A 391 10.79 -10.97 4.03
N LEU A 392 11.98 -11.53 4.29
CA LEU A 392 12.95 -10.94 5.23
C LEU A 392 13.69 -9.74 4.63
N ASN A 393 13.93 -9.75 3.31
CA ASN A 393 14.72 -8.74 2.62
C ASN A 393 13.84 -7.60 2.09
N CYS A 394 12.99 -7.04 2.95
CA CYS A 394 12.18 -5.84 2.67
C CYS A 394 12.68 -4.58 3.40
N THR A 395 13.81 -4.68 4.11
CA THR A 395 14.43 -3.59 4.86
C THR A 395 15.94 -3.50 4.65
N GLY A 396 16.49 -2.31 4.86
CA GLY A 396 17.91 -1.98 4.71
C GLY A 396 18.28 -1.56 3.29
N GLN A 397 19.54 -1.14 3.08
CA GLN A 397 20.00 -0.58 1.80
C GLN A 397 19.86 -1.54 0.60
N SER A 398 19.91 -2.86 0.82
CA SER A 398 19.82 -3.84 -0.28
C SER A 398 18.39 -4.21 -0.63
N GLY A 399 17.56 -4.53 0.36
CA GLY A 399 16.21 -5.08 0.15
C GLY A 399 15.07 -4.10 0.42
N GLY A 400 15.32 -2.98 1.13
CA GLY A 400 14.32 -1.97 1.45
C GLY A 400 14.24 -0.82 0.46
N GLN A 401 15.07 -0.81 -0.58
CA GLN A 401 15.17 0.30 -1.52
C GLN A 401 14.00 0.32 -2.51
N VAL A 402 13.31 1.46 -2.60
CA VAL A 402 12.29 1.78 -3.59
C VAL A 402 12.87 2.71 -4.64
N GLN A 403 12.94 2.17 -5.86
CA GLN A 403 13.50 2.83 -7.04
C GLN A 403 12.39 3.36 -7.96
N GLY A 404 12.73 4.35 -8.77
CA GLY A 404 11.83 4.92 -9.79
C GLY A 404 10.60 5.59 -9.18
N LEU A 405 10.77 6.29 -8.06
CA LEU A 405 9.75 7.19 -7.54
C LEU A 405 9.78 8.51 -8.31
N ASN A 406 8.63 9.14 -8.46
CA ASN A 406 8.54 10.41 -9.17
C ASN A 406 9.30 11.51 -8.42
N MET A 407 9.92 12.37 -9.20
CA MET A 407 10.77 13.43 -8.70
C MET A 407 10.11 14.78 -8.94
N LYS A 408 10.35 15.72 -8.03
CA LYS A 408 10.01 17.13 -8.21
C LYS A 408 11.24 17.97 -7.92
N ASP A 409 11.57 18.88 -8.83
CA ASP A 409 12.75 19.73 -8.73
C ASP A 409 14.07 18.92 -8.51
N GLY A 410 14.16 17.75 -9.15
CA GLY A 410 15.33 16.86 -9.06
C GLY A 410 15.50 16.12 -7.73
N LYS A 411 14.42 15.98 -6.94
CA LYS A 411 14.41 15.19 -5.70
C LYS A 411 13.16 14.32 -5.65
N ILE A 412 13.26 13.13 -5.05
CA ILE A 412 12.07 12.33 -4.75
C ILE A 412 11.10 13.14 -3.90
N ALA A 413 9.86 13.20 -4.35
CA ALA A 413 8.80 13.91 -3.66
C ALA A 413 8.11 12.98 -2.67
N THR A 414 8.44 13.13 -1.38
CA THR A 414 7.63 12.69 -0.25
C THR A 414 6.98 13.90 0.42
N GLN A 415 5.92 13.69 1.20
CA GLN A 415 5.25 14.79 1.91
C GLN A 415 6.20 15.57 2.83
N PHE A 416 7.17 14.87 3.44
CA PHE A 416 8.26 15.46 4.19
C PHE A 416 9.47 14.53 4.17
N ILE A 417 10.64 15.10 4.45
CA ILE A 417 11.91 14.38 4.53
C ILE A 417 12.17 14.05 6.01
N LEU A 418 12.43 12.77 6.28
CA LEU A 418 12.90 12.30 7.59
C LEU A 418 14.41 12.47 7.70
N THR A 419 14.86 12.96 8.85
CA THR A 419 16.28 12.89 9.24
C THR A 419 16.52 11.61 10.03
N ASP A 420 17.75 11.10 10.05
CA ASP A 420 18.09 9.85 10.76
C ASP A 420 17.61 9.83 12.21
N ARG A 421 17.72 10.97 12.91
CA ARG A 421 17.19 11.11 14.28
C ARG A 421 15.67 10.94 14.32
N ARG A 422 14.94 11.61 13.43
CA ARG A 422 13.47 11.52 13.37
C ARG A 422 13.00 10.15 12.94
N GLU A 423 13.75 9.50 12.06
CA GLU A 423 13.50 8.13 11.67
C GLU A 423 13.58 7.20 12.89
N SER A 424 14.65 7.29 13.69
CA SER A 424 14.78 6.52 14.94
C SER A 424 13.61 6.79 15.90
N ASP A 425 13.26 8.06 16.12
CA ASP A 425 12.14 8.44 16.98
C ASP A 425 10.82 7.79 16.49
N VAL A 426 10.54 7.85 15.19
CA VAL A 426 9.33 7.28 14.59
C VAL A 426 9.31 5.75 14.70
N VAL A 427 10.46 5.11 14.51
CA VAL A 427 10.61 3.65 14.60
C VAL A 427 10.38 3.15 16.02
N GLU A 428 10.92 3.84 17.03
CA GLU A 428 10.68 3.53 18.45
C GLU A 428 9.19 3.62 18.82
N HIS A 429 8.44 4.47 18.12
CA HIS A 429 6.99 4.62 18.30
C HIS A 429 6.16 3.63 17.45
N GLY A 430 6.80 2.67 16.78
CA GLY A 430 6.11 1.56 16.11
C GLY A 430 5.56 1.90 14.72
N PHE A 431 6.30 2.69 13.96
CA PHE A 431 5.97 3.05 12.58
C PHE A 431 7.04 2.56 11.59
N ILE A 432 6.67 2.51 10.32
CA ILE A 432 7.52 2.09 9.21
C ILE A 432 7.84 3.31 8.33
N PRO A 433 9.00 3.95 8.51
CA PRO A 433 9.38 5.15 7.77
C PRO A 433 9.94 4.83 6.37
N LEU A 434 9.49 5.59 5.37
CA LEU A 434 10.10 5.67 4.05
C LEU A 434 11.06 6.86 4.02
N SER A 435 12.36 6.58 4.14
CA SER A 435 13.41 7.60 4.13
C SER A 435 13.90 7.87 2.71
N VAL A 436 14.18 9.14 2.39
CA VAL A 436 14.69 9.55 1.07
C VAL A 436 16.16 9.92 1.19
N HIS A 437 16.99 9.34 0.33
CA HIS A 437 18.41 9.70 0.26
C HIS A 437 18.58 11.04 -0.45
N LYS A 438 19.28 11.98 0.18
CA LYS A 438 19.53 13.29 -0.43
C LYS A 438 20.57 13.16 -1.54
N GLY A 439 20.14 13.34 -2.78
CA GLY A 439 21.03 13.34 -3.96
C GLY A 439 21.07 12.04 -4.74
N ASP A 440 20.40 10.99 -4.24
CA ASP A 440 20.16 9.75 -4.98
C ASP A 440 18.68 9.65 -5.35
N ASP A 441 18.39 9.03 -6.48
CA ASP A 441 17.02 8.79 -6.97
C ASP A 441 16.35 7.59 -6.29
N THR A 442 16.70 7.37 -5.01
CA THR A 442 16.24 6.19 -4.26
C THR A 442 15.73 6.54 -2.87
N SER A 443 14.69 5.84 -2.45
CA SER A 443 14.15 5.87 -1.10
C SER A 443 14.28 4.49 -0.47
N THR A 444 14.35 4.40 0.85
CA THR A 444 14.66 3.15 1.53
C THR A 444 13.85 3.02 2.81
N PHE A 445 13.27 1.83 3.01
CA PHE A 445 12.81 1.38 4.32
C PHE A 445 14.01 0.76 5.07
N TYR A 446 14.63 1.47 6.00
CA TYR A 446 15.75 0.90 6.76
C TYR A 446 15.29 -0.10 7.80
N SER A 447 14.15 0.17 8.42
CA SER A 447 13.54 -0.68 9.44
C SER A 447 12.03 -0.75 9.26
N ALA A 448 11.43 -1.84 9.73
CA ALA A 448 10.00 -2.06 9.66
C ALA A 448 9.51 -2.65 10.98
N TYR A 449 9.09 -1.76 11.86
CA TYR A 449 8.52 -2.11 13.16
C TYR A 449 7.00 -2.08 13.07
N SER A 450 6.38 -3.05 13.75
CA SER A 450 4.95 -3.02 14.03
C SER A 450 4.63 -1.94 15.07
N THR A 451 3.34 -1.64 15.21
CA THR A 451 2.84 -0.70 16.21
C THR A 451 3.07 -1.14 17.66
N HIS A 452 3.41 -2.42 17.88
CA HIS A 452 3.61 -2.99 19.21
C HIS A 452 4.73 -2.29 19.99
N THR A 453 4.44 -1.94 21.25
CA THR A 453 5.44 -1.42 22.17
C THR A 453 6.14 -2.58 22.88
N VAL A 454 7.47 -2.61 22.79
CA VAL A 454 8.28 -3.54 23.58
C VAL A 454 8.48 -2.96 24.97
N ILE A 455 7.96 -3.63 25.99
CA ILE A 455 8.21 -3.29 27.38
C ILE A 455 9.49 -4.03 27.79
N ALA A 456 10.59 -3.30 27.98
CA ALA A 456 11.83 -3.88 28.46
C ALA A 456 11.68 -4.25 29.94
N GLU A 457 11.76 -5.54 30.27
CA GLU A 457 11.89 -5.99 31.66
C GLU A 457 13.36 -5.88 32.08
N GLU A 458 13.65 -5.04 33.09
CA GLU A 458 15.01 -4.71 33.56
C GLU A 458 15.83 -5.94 34.03
N SER A 459 15.19 -7.10 34.25
CA SER A 459 15.79 -8.27 34.86
C SER A 459 16.37 -9.32 33.89
N ASN A 460 16.11 -9.25 32.58
CA ASN A 460 16.49 -10.36 31.67
C ASN A 460 16.81 -9.92 30.22
N ASN A 461 18.08 -9.63 29.95
CA ASN A 461 18.57 -9.17 28.64
C ASN A 461 18.18 -10.07 27.44
N GLY A 462 17.96 -11.38 27.67
CA GLY A 462 17.56 -12.32 26.61
C GLY A 462 16.06 -12.25 26.23
N GLU A 463 15.20 -11.91 27.18
CA GLU A 463 13.76 -11.75 26.94
C GLU A 463 13.47 -10.43 26.23
N ASP A 464 14.21 -9.36 26.54
CA ASP A 464 14.13 -8.07 25.83
C ASP A 464 14.48 -8.24 24.33
N LEU A 465 15.56 -8.97 24.01
CA LEU A 465 15.91 -9.25 22.61
C LEU A 465 14.79 -10.00 21.89
N SER A 466 14.21 -11.02 22.52
CA SER A 466 13.13 -11.82 21.93
C SER A 466 11.86 -10.99 21.69
N ALA A 467 11.52 -10.10 22.63
CA ALA A 467 10.41 -9.18 22.52
C ALA A 467 10.61 -8.20 21.35
N ARG A 468 11.83 -7.62 21.22
CA ARG A 468 12.20 -6.75 20.09
C ARG A 468 12.16 -7.43 18.73
N LEU A 469 12.50 -8.73 18.66
CA LEU A 469 12.37 -9.48 17.41
C LEU A 469 10.90 -9.69 17.03
N SER A 470 10.03 -9.89 18.02
CA SER A 470 8.60 -10.10 17.79
C SER A 470 7.87 -8.84 17.31
N SER A 471 8.37 -7.64 17.64
CA SER A 471 7.81 -6.37 17.17
C SER A 471 8.29 -5.99 15.77
N GLN A 472 9.31 -6.65 15.22
CA GLN A 472 9.82 -6.40 13.87
C GLN A 472 9.07 -7.24 12.84
N LEU A 473 8.44 -6.55 11.90
CA LEU A 473 7.58 -7.16 10.89
C LEU A 473 8.30 -8.21 10.02
N PRO A 474 9.55 -8.02 9.56
CA PRO A 474 10.24 -9.01 8.73
C PRO A 474 10.46 -10.36 9.43
N TYR A 475 10.70 -10.36 10.76
CA TYR A 475 10.84 -11.61 11.53
C TYR A 475 9.48 -12.23 11.82
N LEU A 476 8.45 -11.43 12.08
CA LEU A 476 7.08 -11.91 12.22
C LEU A 476 6.62 -12.64 10.95
N MET A 477 6.95 -12.11 9.76
CA MET A 477 6.64 -12.73 8.47
C MET A 477 7.24 -14.13 8.31
N ILE A 478 8.43 -14.41 8.88
CA ILE A 478 9.02 -15.75 8.88
C ILE A 478 8.13 -16.71 9.69
N VAL A 479 7.76 -16.31 10.89
CA VAL A 479 6.92 -17.12 11.79
C VAL A 479 5.54 -17.33 11.19
N SER A 480 4.96 -16.28 10.61
CA SER A 480 3.70 -16.34 9.87
C SER A 480 3.73 -17.36 8.76
N ARG A 481 4.77 -17.31 7.91
CA ARG A 481 4.90 -18.22 6.78
C ARG A 481 5.08 -19.68 7.24
N ILE A 482 5.92 -19.91 8.25
CA ILE A 482 6.09 -21.25 8.83
C ILE A 482 4.74 -21.77 9.36
N SER A 483 3.97 -20.92 10.04
CA SER A 483 2.67 -21.29 10.61
C SER A 483 1.65 -21.65 9.53
N GLN A 484 1.65 -20.95 8.38
CA GLN A 484 0.80 -21.27 7.22
C GLN A 484 1.12 -22.65 6.64
N TYR A 485 2.41 -22.94 6.39
CA TYR A 485 2.81 -24.25 5.87
C TYR A 485 2.51 -25.37 6.86
N LEU A 486 2.82 -25.18 8.14
CA LEU A 486 2.54 -26.18 9.18
C LEU A 486 1.05 -26.49 9.29
N LYS A 487 0.18 -25.47 9.20
CA LYS A 487 -1.26 -25.67 9.24
C LYS A 487 -1.73 -26.58 8.11
N ILE A 488 -1.26 -26.33 6.89
CA ILE A 488 -1.66 -27.08 5.70
C ILE A 488 -1.06 -28.50 5.75
N MET A 489 0.23 -28.63 6.04
CA MET A 489 0.91 -29.92 6.21
C MET A 489 0.23 -30.82 7.24
N GLN A 490 -0.08 -30.28 8.42
CA GLN A 490 -0.71 -31.07 9.49
C GLN A 490 -2.15 -31.42 9.13
N ARG A 491 -2.87 -30.54 8.44
CA ARG A 491 -4.24 -30.80 7.96
C ARG A 491 -4.29 -31.97 6.98
N GLU A 492 -3.34 -32.08 6.07
CA GLU A 492 -3.27 -33.21 5.12
C GLU A 492 -2.86 -34.53 5.77
N HIS A 493 -2.21 -34.49 6.93
CA HIS A 493 -1.83 -35.68 7.67
C HIS A 493 -2.89 -36.15 8.68
N LEU A 494 -4.00 -35.43 8.82
CA LEU A 494 -5.11 -35.85 9.66
C LEU A 494 -5.68 -37.18 9.16
N GLY A 495 -5.88 -38.12 10.10
CA GLY A 495 -6.35 -39.48 9.80
C GLY A 495 -5.26 -40.45 9.33
N SER A 496 -4.00 -40.02 9.24
CA SER A 496 -2.87 -40.92 8.94
C SER A 496 -2.36 -41.66 10.18
N TRP A 497 -1.83 -42.87 9.97
CA TRP A 497 -1.22 -43.69 11.03
C TRP A 497 0.15 -43.14 11.44
N ARG A 498 0.19 -42.12 12.29
CA ARG A 498 1.43 -41.49 12.76
C ARG A 498 1.49 -41.40 14.26
N ASN A 499 2.66 -41.71 14.81
CA ASN A 499 2.93 -41.57 16.24
C ASN A 499 3.67 -40.25 16.55
N ARG A 500 3.83 -39.95 17.83
CA ARG A 500 4.56 -38.76 18.32
C ARG A 500 5.95 -38.61 17.72
N ARG A 501 6.70 -39.71 17.58
CA ARG A 501 8.09 -39.71 17.07
C ARG A 501 8.13 -39.40 15.58
N ASP A 502 7.17 -39.91 14.82
CA ASP A 502 7.08 -39.67 13.38
C ASP A 502 6.82 -38.17 13.10
N LEU A 503 5.90 -37.55 13.86
CA LEU A 503 5.63 -36.11 13.77
C LEU A 503 6.87 -35.28 14.12
N ASP A 504 7.55 -35.63 15.21
CA ASP A 504 8.76 -34.94 15.66
C ASP A 504 9.88 -35.00 14.62
N GLN A 505 10.14 -36.18 14.05
CA GLN A 505 11.16 -36.38 13.02
C GLN A 505 10.81 -35.66 11.71
N GLN A 506 9.55 -35.74 11.28
CA GLN A 506 9.13 -35.11 10.03
C GLN A 506 9.24 -33.59 10.11
N LEU A 507 8.72 -32.98 11.18
CA LEU A 507 8.74 -31.53 11.34
C LEU A 507 10.16 -30.99 11.49
N ASN A 508 11.02 -31.67 12.26
CA ASN A 508 12.43 -31.29 12.35
C ASN A 508 13.14 -31.45 10.98
N LYS A 509 12.88 -32.54 10.25
CA LYS A 509 13.46 -32.74 8.90
C LYS A 509 13.03 -31.64 7.93
N TRP A 510 11.75 -31.29 7.92
CA TRP A 510 11.23 -30.21 7.07
C TRP A 510 11.86 -28.86 7.44
N LEU A 511 11.82 -28.47 8.71
CA LEU A 511 12.30 -27.16 9.16
C LEU A 511 13.83 -27.00 9.00
N SER A 512 14.59 -28.09 9.13
CA SER A 512 16.06 -28.08 8.99
C SER A 512 16.55 -27.64 7.60
N GLN A 513 15.72 -27.76 6.55
CA GLN A 513 16.06 -27.34 5.19
C GLN A 513 16.26 -25.81 5.10
N TYR A 514 15.63 -25.07 6.02
CA TYR A 514 15.64 -23.61 6.07
C TYR A 514 16.61 -23.06 7.11
N VAL A 515 17.43 -23.94 7.72
CA VAL A 515 18.40 -23.60 8.77
C VAL A 515 19.82 -23.52 8.20
N SER A 516 20.56 -22.49 8.58
CA SER A 516 22.00 -22.36 8.36
C SER A 516 22.71 -22.15 9.71
N ASP A 517 23.38 -23.19 10.20
CA ASP A 517 24.11 -23.17 11.47
C ASP A 517 25.49 -22.48 11.38
N MET A 518 25.63 -21.52 10.46
CA MET A 518 26.84 -20.72 10.31
C MET A 518 26.59 -19.35 10.95
N ASP A 519 27.59 -18.80 11.65
CA ASP A 519 27.47 -17.46 12.23
C ASP A 519 27.39 -16.37 11.16
N ASN A 520 28.18 -16.51 10.09
CA ASN A 520 28.23 -15.54 9.00
C ASN A 520 28.10 -16.21 7.62
N PRO A 521 26.91 -16.72 7.28
CA PRO A 521 26.67 -17.26 5.95
C PRO A 521 26.69 -16.12 4.92
N ALA A 522 27.06 -16.46 3.68
CA ALA A 522 26.98 -15.56 2.55
C ALA A 522 25.55 -14.99 2.39
N ALA A 523 25.43 -13.75 1.91
CA ALA A 523 24.15 -13.02 1.86
C ALA A 523 23.03 -13.82 1.15
N GLY A 524 23.34 -14.49 0.04
CA GLY A 524 22.36 -15.33 -0.68
C GLY A 524 21.89 -16.55 0.12
N VAL A 525 22.79 -17.18 0.90
CA VAL A 525 22.43 -18.33 1.76
C VAL A 525 21.53 -17.86 2.89
N ARG A 526 21.88 -16.75 3.55
CA ARG A 526 21.08 -16.14 4.62
C ARG A 526 19.67 -15.77 4.19
N ALA A 527 19.52 -15.32 2.95
CA ALA A 527 18.23 -14.95 2.39
C ALA A 527 17.33 -16.17 2.11
N ARG A 528 17.92 -17.27 1.62
CA ARG A 528 17.21 -18.53 1.31
C ARG A 528 16.95 -19.39 2.56
N ARG A 529 17.86 -19.34 3.53
CA ARG A 529 17.80 -20.04 4.83
C ARG A 529 17.83 -19.00 5.95
N PRO A 530 16.68 -18.39 6.27
CA PRO A 530 16.62 -17.26 7.19
C PRO A 530 16.81 -17.67 8.66
N LEU A 531 16.72 -18.97 8.98
CA LEU A 531 16.85 -19.47 10.33
C LEU A 531 18.30 -19.85 10.63
N ARG A 532 18.82 -19.39 11.76
CA ARG A 532 20.10 -19.84 12.31
C ARG A 532 19.95 -21.17 13.05
N ARG A 533 18.86 -21.32 13.80
CA ARG A 533 18.54 -22.54 14.55
C ARG A 533 17.03 -22.75 14.55
N ALA A 534 16.61 -24.01 14.51
CA ALA A 534 15.22 -24.38 14.69
C ALA A 534 15.11 -25.71 15.44
N GLU A 535 14.15 -25.82 16.34
CA GLU A 535 13.93 -27.01 17.17
C GLU A 535 12.42 -27.23 17.34
N VAL A 536 11.96 -28.43 17.00
CA VAL A 536 10.58 -28.87 17.20
C VAL A 536 10.55 -29.93 18.29
N LYS A 537 9.65 -29.77 19.27
CA LYS A 537 9.39 -30.73 20.34
C LYS A 537 7.92 -31.11 20.37
N VAL A 538 7.62 -32.36 20.07
CA VAL A 538 6.26 -32.91 20.14
C VAL A 538 6.07 -33.72 21.43
N ARG A 539 5.05 -33.35 22.23
CA ARG A 539 4.59 -34.10 23.42
C ARG A 539 3.13 -34.50 23.26
N GLU A 540 2.72 -35.58 23.93
CA GLU A 540 1.31 -35.95 24.03
C GLU A 540 0.58 -35.05 25.04
N LEU A 541 -0.69 -34.76 24.77
CA LEU A 541 -1.53 -33.99 25.67
C LEU A 541 -2.05 -34.89 26.78
N GLU A 542 -1.79 -34.50 28.03
CA GLU A 542 -2.28 -35.24 29.20
C GLU A 542 -3.81 -35.35 29.16
N GLY A 543 -4.33 -36.57 29.31
CA GLY A 543 -5.77 -36.84 29.35
C GLY A 543 -6.47 -36.96 28.00
N LYS A 544 -5.78 -36.80 26.86
CA LYS A 544 -6.35 -37.05 25.53
C LYS A 544 -5.42 -37.92 24.69
N GLN A 545 -5.82 -39.17 24.43
CA GLN A 545 -5.11 -40.06 23.49
C GLN A 545 -5.13 -39.46 22.08
N ASP A 546 -4.01 -39.58 21.36
CA ASP A 546 -3.80 -39.09 20.00
C ASP A 546 -3.89 -37.57 19.80
N TRP A 547 -3.80 -36.80 20.89
CA TRP A 547 -3.62 -35.34 20.84
C TRP A 547 -2.18 -34.98 21.17
N PHE A 548 -1.57 -34.16 20.30
CA PHE A 548 -0.19 -33.73 20.46
C PHE A 548 -0.08 -32.21 20.66
N VAL A 549 0.87 -31.79 21.48
CA VAL A 549 1.29 -30.41 21.63
C VAL A 549 2.69 -30.27 21.04
N THR A 550 2.80 -29.48 19.98
CA THR A 550 4.05 -29.20 19.30
C THR A 550 4.56 -27.83 19.74
N ARG A 551 5.75 -27.77 20.34
CA ARG A 551 6.47 -26.52 20.62
C ARG A 551 7.54 -26.34 19.56
N ILE A 552 7.53 -25.19 18.89
CA ILE A 552 8.49 -24.84 17.84
C ILE A 552 9.28 -23.63 18.33
N GLN A 553 10.60 -23.74 18.34
CA GLN A 553 11.52 -22.66 18.67
C GLN A 553 12.37 -22.36 17.45
N VAL A 554 12.31 -21.13 16.96
CA VAL A 554 13.08 -20.66 15.80
C VAL A 554 13.92 -19.47 16.20
N THR A 555 15.16 -19.43 15.70
CA THR A 555 16.08 -18.31 15.88
C THR A 555 16.49 -17.80 14.51
N PRO A 556 16.05 -16.61 14.08
CA PRO A 556 16.43 -16.05 12.78
C PRO A 556 17.86 -15.50 12.79
N HIS A 557 18.44 -15.30 11.61
CA HIS A 557 19.63 -14.48 11.47
C HIS A 557 19.30 -13.01 11.71
N LEU A 558 20.08 -12.35 12.57
CA LEU A 558 19.88 -10.96 12.92
C LEU A 558 20.50 -10.03 11.87
N LYS A 559 19.76 -9.00 11.48
CA LYS A 559 20.26 -7.88 10.69
C LYS A 559 20.93 -6.83 11.60
N PHE A 560 21.94 -6.14 11.07
CA PHE A 560 22.57 -5.00 11.73
C PHE A 560 21.61 -3.81 11.75
N MET A 561 21.44 -3.19 12.92
CA MET A 561 20.47 -2.10 13.14
C MET A 561 21.11 -0.80 13.64
N GLY A 562 22.40 -0.82 14.03
CA GLY A 562 23.09 0.35 14.55
C GLY A 562 24.19 -0.02 15.53
N SER A 563 25.13 0.90 15.74
CA SER A 563 26.19 0.81 16.74
C SER A 563 26.53 2.20 17.26
N SER A 564 26.67 2.33 18.58
CA SER A 564 27.22 3.53 19.19
C SER A 564 28.73 3.55 19.02
N PHE A 565 29.27 4.65 18.50
CA PHE A 565 30.71 4.86 18.41
C PHE A 565 31.12 5.90 19.45
N GLU A 566 32.07 5.55 20.32
CA GLU A 566 32.71 6.49 21.24
C GLU A 566 34.13 6.75 20.72
N LEU A 567 34.46 8.02 20.47
CA LEU A 567 35.78 8.43 20.03
C LEU A 567 36.49 9.09 21.22
N SER A 568 37.54 8.45 21.73
CA SER A 568 38.38 8.99 22.79
C SER A 568 39.80 9.23 22.28
N GLU A 569 40.35 10.43 22.49
CA GLU A 569 41.76 10.72 22.20
C GLU A 569 42.65 10.29 23.38
N THR A 570 43.49 9.28 23.19
CA THR A 570 44.44 8.80 24.21
C THR A 570 45.88 9.18 23.85
N SER A 571 46.58 9.88 24.75
CA SER A 571 47.98 10.32 24.55
C SER A 571 49.04 9.23 24.81
N LYS A 572 48.66 8.13 25.46
CA LYS A 572 49.43 6.89 25.54
C LYS A 572 48.56 5.77 25.04
N MET A 573 49.05 5.00 24.06
CA MET A 573 48.45 3.71 23.75
C MET A 573 48.53 2.85 25.02
N GLU A 574 47.39 2.49 25.59
CA GLU A 574 47.36 1.40 26.56
C GLU A 574 47.93 0.17 25.85
N LYS A 575 49.01 -0.38 26.40
CA LYS A 575 49.51 -1.68 25.96
C LYS A 575 48.51 -2.71 26.48
N ASN A 576 47.78 -3.31 25.54
CA ASN A 576 46.97 -4.52 25.76
C ASN A 576 47.74 -5.58 26.54
#